data_AF-A0A1V5RZJ4-F1
#
_entry.id   AF-A0A1V5RZJ4-F1
#
_cell.length_a   1.000
_cell.length_b   1.000
_cell.length_c   1.000
_cell.angle_alpha   90.00
_cell.angle_beta   90.00
_cell.angle_gamma   90.00
#
_symmetry.space_group_name_H-M   'P 1'
#
loop_
_entity.id
_entity.type
_entity.pdbx_description
1 polymer ?
#
loop_
_entity_poly.entity_id
_entity_poly.type
_entity_poly.pdbx_seq_one_letter_code
_entity_poly.pdbx_strand_id
1 'polypeptide(L)' 'MRISPDQRRILRAMREGATLKAHRTLDGEKTHRLHPLVGEPETVASADVVFLRDAGLIRSNMKFPAATYILTERGVDLPL' A
#
# COMPACT_ATOMS: atom_id res chain seq x y z
N MET A 1 -1.32 -18.81 -1.89
CA MET A 1 -0.89 -17.59 -1.15
C MET A 1 -2.00 -17.20 -0.19
N ARG A 2 -1.73 -17.09 1.11
CA ARG A 2 -2.71 -16.65 2.11
C ARG A 2 -2.33 -15.23 2.55
N ILE A 3 -3.25 -14.28 2.44
CA ILE A 3 -3.04 -12.89 2.87
C ILE A 3 -3.70 -12.65 4.23
N SER A 4 -3.14 -11.74 5.03
CA SER A 4 -3.70 -11.34 6.33
C SER A 4 -4.97 -10.48 6.16
N PRO A 5 -5.79 -10.34 7.22
CA PRO A 5 -6.92 -9.39 7.22
C PRO A 5 -6.49 -7.96 6.89
N ASP A 6 -5.34 -7.50 7.40
CA ASP A 6 -4.82 -6.14 7.13
C ASP A 6 -4.37 -5.97 5.68
N GLN A 7 -3.70 -6.96 5.10
CA GLN A 7 -3.33 -6.95 3.69
C GLN A 7 -4.56 -6.91 2.78
N ARG A 8 -5.60 -7.67 3.13
CA ARG A 8 -6.89 -7.68 2.43
C ARG A 8 -7.58 -6.32 2.53
N ARG A 9 -7.56 -5.69 3.71
CA ARG A 9 -8.11 -4.36 3.97
C ARG A 9 -7.40 -3.28 3.13
N ILE A 10 -6.06 -3.31 3.08
CA ILE A 10 -5.26 -2.38 2.25
C ILE A 10 -5.62 -2.52 0.78
N LEU A 11 -5.65 -3.75 0.24
CA LEU A 11 -5.97 -3.98 -1.17
C LEU A 11 -7.41 -3.54 -1.50
N ARG A 12 -8.36 -3.81 -0.61
CA ARG A 12 -9.77 -3.41 -0.78
C ARG A 12 -9.89 -1.90 -0.84
N ALA A 13 -9.31 -1.19 0.13
CA ALA A 13 -9.31 0.26 0.16
C ALA A 13 -8.65 0.86 -1.11
N MET A 14 -7.53 0.29 -1.57
CA MET A 14 -6.90 0.74 -2.82
C MET A 14 -7.80 0.56 -4.05
N ARG A 15 -8.58 -0.54 -4.12
CA ARG A 15 -9.57 -0.75 -5.19
C ARG A 15 -10.72 0.24 -5.14
N GLU A 16 -11.08 0.67 -3.94
CA GLU A 16 -12.10 1.68 -3.69
C GLU A 16 -11.59 3.12 -3.89
N GLY A 17 -10.33 3.29 -4.31
CA GLY A 17 -9.75 4.59 -4.66
C GLY A 17 -8.78 5.18 -3.63
N ALA A 18 -8.52 4.48 -2.51
CA ALA A 18 -7.50 4.91 -1.56
C ALA A 18 -6.09 4.88 -2.17
N THR A 19 -5.22 5.79 -1.74
CA THR A 19 -3.83 5.86 -2.20
C THR A 19 -2.87 5.39 -1.13
N LEU A 20 -2.07 4.36 -1.42
CA LEU A 20 -1.00 3.90 -0.53
C LEU A 20 0.31 4.61 -0.87
N LYS A 21 0.93 5.26 0.11
CA LYS A 21 2.20 6.01 -0.07
C LYS A 21 3.27 5.54 0.92
N ALA A 22 4.51 5.53 0.45
CA ALA A 22 5.69 5.51 1.30
C ALA A 22 6.19 6.94 1.48
N HIS A 23 6.42 7.31 2.74
CA HIS A 23 7.05 8.55 3.15
C HIS A 23 8.41 8.24 3.75
N ARG A 24 9.35 9.17 3.61
CA ARG A 24 10.66 9.07 4.26
C ARG A 24 10.91 10.31 5.11
N THR A 25 11.31 10.11 6.36
CA THR A 25 11.74 11.20 7.23
C THR A 25 13.10 11.72 6.79
N LEU A 26 13.50 12.89 7.31
CA LEU A 26 14.84 13.43 7.09
C LEU A 26 15.94 12.50 7.63
N ASP A 27 15.64 11.76 8.72
CA ASP A 27 16.52 10.74 9.29
C ASP A 27 16.50 9.42 8.52
N GLY A 28 15.74 9.35 7.43
CA GLY A 28 15.69 8.21 6.52
C GLY A 28 14.70 7.11 6.92
N GLU A 29 13.91 7.29 7.99
CA GLU A 29 12.89 6.34 8.41
C GLU A 29 11.77 6.26 7.36
N LYS A 30 11.40 5.03 6.99
CA LYS A 30 10.35 4.79 5.99
C LYS A 30 9.04 4.43 6.67
N THR A 31 8.03 5.27 6.50
CA THR A 31 6.66 5.00 6.96
C THR A 31 5.72 4.79 5.77
N HIS A 32 4.68 4.00 5.96
CA HIS A 32 3.68 3.74 4.94
C HIS A 32 2.33 4.23 5.42
N ARG A 33 1.61 4.97 4.56
CA ARG A 33 0.30 5.52 4.89
C ARG A 33 -0.72 5.20 3.81
N LEU A 34 -1.91 4.80 4.25
CA LEU A 34 -3.06 4.62 3.38
C LEU A 34 -3.95 5.85 3.49
N HIS A 35 -4.14 6.53 2.36
CA HIS A 35 -4.95 7.73 2.25
C HIS A 35 -6.32 7.34 1.70
N PRO A 36 -7.38 7.30 2.54
CA PRO A 36 -8.73 7.06 2.05
C PRO A 36 -9.22 8.23 1.17
N LEU A 37 -10.31 8.03 0.44
CA LEU A 37 -10.96 9.11 -0.31
C LEU A 37 -11.52 10.20 0.62
N VAL A 38 -11.96 9.82 1.82
CA VAL A 38 -12.52 10.70 2.84
C VAL A 38 -11.94 10.32 4.20
N GLY A 39 -11.49 11.31 4.97
CA GLY A 39 -10.93 11.14 6.30
C GLY A 39 -9.40 11.22 6.35
N GLU A 40 -8.85 10.90 7.52
CA GLU A 40 -7.42 11.05 7.79
C GLU A 40 -6.61 9.86 7.26
N PRO A 41 -5.35 10.08 6.82
CA PRO A 41 -4.44 9.00 6.46
C PRO A 41 -4.09 8.14 7.68
N GLU A 42 -4.09 6.83 7.49
CA GLU A 42 -3.72 5.87 8.53
C GLU A 42 -2.33 5.27 8.26
N THR A 43 -1.60 4.93 9.33
CA THR A 43 -0.34 4.22 9.21
C THR A 43 -0.61 2.74 8.95
N VAL A 44 0.10 2.15 7.99
CA VAL A 44 0.05 0.72 7.72
C VAL A 44 1.39 0.07 8.02
N ALA A 45 1.36 -1.20 8.46
CA ALA A 45 2.57 -1.92 8.80
C ALA A 45 3.46 -2.12 7.56
N SER A 46 4.76 -1.82 7.70
CA SER A 46 5.72 -1.99 6.62
C SER A 46 5.80 -3.43 6.12
N ALA A 47 5.61 -4.42 7.01
CA ALA A 47 5.59 -5.84 6.66
C ALA A 47 4.49 -6.18 5.66
N ASP A 48 3.28 -5.60 5.81
CA ASP A 48 2.17 -5.85 4.89
C ASP A 48 2.45 -5.26 3.51
N VAL A 49 2.99 -4.04 3.46
CA VAL A 49 3.34 -3.38 2.18
C VAL A 49 4.46 -4.14 1.46
N VAL A 50 5.48 -4.60 2.20
CA VAL A 50 6.56 -5.42 1.64
C VAL A 50 6.00 -6.74 1.10
N PHE A 51 5.17 -7.44 1.86
CA PHE A 51 4.55 -8.69 1.41
C PHE A 51 3.72 -8.47 0.13
N LEU A 52 2.85 -7.46 0.11
CA LEU A 52 2.00 -7.17 -1.05
C LEU A 52 2.82 -6.82 -2.29
N ARG A 53 3.94 -6.11 -2.13
CA ARG A 53 4.88 -5.79 -3.20
C ARG A 53 5.58 -7.05 -3.71
N ASP A 54 6.11 -7.87 -2.81
CA ASP A 54 6.89 -9.06 -3.15
C ASP A 54 5.99 -10.16 -3.76
N ALA A 55 4.72 -10.21 -3.37
CA ALA A 55 3.67 -11.00 -4.02
C ALA A 55 3.23 -10.47 -5.39
N GLY A 56 3.74 -9.31 -5.82
CA GLY A 56 3.41 -8.67 -7.08
C GLY A 56 1.96 -8.16 -7.16
N LEU A 57 1.35 -7.84 -6.01
CA LEU A 57 -0.02 -7.31 -5.95
C LEU A 57 -0.04 -5.78 -6.05
N ILE A 58 1.01 -5.13 -5.56
CA ILE A 58 1.23 -3.68 -5.69
C ILE A 58 2.63 -3.40 -6.23
N ARG A 59 2.82 -2.25 -6.88
CA ARG A 59 4.12 -1.79 -7.37
C ARG A 59 4.37 -0.34 -7.00
N SER A 60 5.59 -0.02 -6.58
CA SER A 60 5.99 1.37 -6.31
C SER A 60 6.32 2.12 -7.59
N ASN A 61 5.92 3.39 -7.68
CA ASN A 61 6.35 4.30 -8.75
C ASN A 61 7.79 4.83 -8.58
N MET A 62 8.48 4.47 -7.49
CA MET A 62 9.88 4.80 -7.20
C MET A 62 10.22 6.31 -7.24
N LYS A 63 9.24 7.20 -6.99
CA LYS A 63 9.47 8.64 -6.93
C LYS A 63 9.93 9.09 -5.53
N PHE A 64 10.79 10.11 -5.47
CA PHE A 64 11.25 10.78 -4.25
C PHE A 64 10.58 12.15 -4.10
N PRO A 65 10.27 12.65 -2.89
CA PRO A 65 10.50 12.06 -1.55
C PRO A 65 9.40 11.08 -1.09
N ALA A 66 8.28 11.01 -1.82
CA ALA A 66 7.20 10.07 -1.54
C ALA A 66 6.96 9.17 -2.75
N ALA A 67 6.90 7.87 -2.50
CA ALA A 67 6.58 6.89 -3.52
C ALA A 67 5.12 6.44 -3.36
N THR A 68 4.37 6.46 -4.45
CA THR A 68 2.99 5.94 -4.48
C THR A 68 3.02 4.49 -4.94
N TYR A 69 2.26 3.64 -4.27
CA TYR A 69 2.01 2.27 -4.68
C TYR A 69 0.77 2.22 -5.57
N ILE A 70 0.87 1.44 -6.64
CA ILE A 70 -0.16 1.24 -7.65
C ILE A 70 -0.62 -0.22 -7.56
N LEU A 71 -1.94 -0.46 -7.63
CA LEU A 71 -2.48 -1.80 -7.79
C LEU A 71 -2.04 -2.38 -9.13
N THR A 72 -1.52 -3.61 -9.11
CA THR A 72 -1.28 -4.38 -10.33
C THR A 72 -2.56 -5.07 -10.78
N GLU A 73 -2.61 -5.58 -12.01
CA GLU A 73 -3.71 -6.43 -12.49
C GLU A 73 -3.95 -7.62 -11.54
N ARG A 74 -2.89 -8.33 -11.13
CA ARG A 74 -2.97 -9.40 -10.11
C ARG A 74 -3.58 -8.92 -8.79
N GLY A 75 -3.24 -7.71 -8.38
CA GLY A 75 -3.79 -7.04 -7.21
C GLY A 75 -5.26 -6.67 -7.34
N VAL A 76 -5.75 -6.40 -8.55
CA VAL A 76 -7.17 -6.12 -8.87
C VAL A 76 -8.00 -7.41 -8.96
N ASP A 77 -7.42 -8.49 -9.46
CA ASP A 77 -8.16 -9.74 -9.69
C ASP A 77 -8.23 -10.67 -8.46
N LEU A 78 -7.49 -10.37 -7.40
CA LEU A 78 -7.47 -11.20 -6.18
C LEU A 78 -8.88 -11.24 -5.52
N PRO A 79 -9.40 -12.41 -5.10
CA PRO A 79 -10.67 -12.45 -4.37
C PRO A 79 -10.49 -11.95 -2.92
N LEU A 80 -11.01 -10.74 -2.65
CA LEU A 80 -10.91 -10.01 -1.38
C LEU A 80 -12.17 -10.10 -0.52
#